data_AF-A0A1Y5P8W7-F1
#
_entry.id   AF-A0A1Y5P8W7-F1
#
_cell.length_a   1.000
_cell.length_b   1.000
_cell.length_c   1.000
_cell.angle_alpha   90.00
_cell.angle_beta   90.00
_cell.angle_gamma   90.00
#
_symmetry.space_group_name_H-M   'P 1'
#
loop_
_entity.id
_entity.type
_entity.pdbx_description
1 polymer ?
#
loop_
_entity_poly.entity_id
_entity_poly.type
_entity_poly.pdbx_seq_one_letter_code
_entity_poly.pdbx_strand_id
1 'polypeptide(L)'
;MTSPLAQLGEMISNPVGGPTIAGAVALILLIVLRIPRINRKVSQLMVPLVRWWSRGSLIDQMQERDRMLLLRRVRDVEIIEAYMIEFRRWALDARVEASAHGFDLVAPPSFPEFKTAWLREHPDYDPLDDKD
;
A
#
# COMPACT_ATOMS: atom_id res chain seq x y z
N MET A 1 22.02 46.14 34.43
CA MET A 1 21.52 44.99 35.20
C MET A 1 20.77 44.09 34.24
N THR A 2 21.44 43.11 33.63
CA THR A 2 20.85 42.21 32.63
C THR A 2 20.37 40.94 33.32
N SER A 3 19.12 40.56 33.05
CA SER A 3 18.41 39.45 33.68
C SER A 3 19.04 38.09 33.31
N PRO A 4 19.24 37.16 34.26
CA PRO A 4 19.80 35.83 34.02
C PRO A 4 18.93 34.94 33.09
N LEU A 5 17.69 35.34 32.84
CA LEU A 5 16.81 34.69 31.85
C LEU A 5 17.19 35.01 30.40
N ALA A 6 17.88 36.13 30.15
CA ALA A 6 18.33 36.48 28.79
C ALA A 6 19.53 35.61 28.34
N GLN A 7 20.37 35.14 29.26
CA GLN A 7 21.50 34.26 28.96
C GLN A 7 21.08 32.85 28.56
N LEU A 8 19.94 32.35 29.07
CA LEU A 8 19.41 31.04 28.67
C LEU A 8 18.81 31.07 27.26
N GLY A 9 18.31 32.22 26.79
CA GLY A 9 17.78 32.39 25.43
C GLY A 9 18.87 32.41 24.34
N GLU A 10 20.04 32.98 24.64
CA GLU A 10 21.18 33.03 23.69
C GLU A 10 21.91 31.68 23.54
N MET A 11 21.80 30.78 24.52
CA MET A 11 22.46 29.47 24.45
C MET A 11 21.76 28.48 23.50
N ILE A 12 20.48 28.72 23.18
CA ILE A 12 19.69 27.84 22.31
C ILE A 12 19.80 28.25 20.82
N SER A 13 20.19 29.50 20.53
CA SER A 13 20.22 30.07 19.18
C SER A 13 21.57 30.00 18.45
N ASN A 14 22.59 29.34 19.02
CA ASN A 14 23.89 29.16 18.36
C ASN A 14 23.98 27.81 17.60
N PRO A 15 23.84 27.78 16.26
CA PRO A 15 23.97 26.55 15.48
C PRO A 15 25.44 26.10 15.28
N VAL A 16 26.37 26.54 16.12
CA VAL A 16 27.81 26.20 16.02
C VAL A 16 28.13 24.84 16.69
N GLY A 17 27.18 24.25 17.43
CA GLY A 17 27.36 22.99 18.17
C GLY A 17 26.94 21.69 17.46
N GLY A 18 26.45 21.76 16.22
CA GLY A 18 25.87 20.60 15.51
C GLY A 18 26.83 19.42 15.26
N PRO A 19 28.04 19.64 14.70
CA PRO A 19 28.94 18.54 14.36
C PRO A 19 29.76 18.01 15.56
N THR A 20 30.05 18.86 16.55
CA THR A 20 30.84 18.48 17.73
C THR A 20 30.04 17.70 18.76
N ILE A 21 28.77 18.05 18.98
CA ILE A 21 27.89 17.29 19.89
C ILE A 21 27.55 15.93 19.27
N ALA A 22 27.20 15.88 17.98
CA ALA A 22 26.96 14.62 17.29
C ALA A 22 28.21 13.72 17.25
N GLY A 23 29.39 14.30 17.00
CA GLY A 23 30.67 13.59 17.03
C GLY A 23 31.04 13.08 18.42
N ALA A 24 30.82 13.88 19.47
CA ALA A 24 31.08 13.47 20.85
C ALA A 24 30.14 12.35 21.30
N VAL A 25 28.85 12.42 20.94
CA VAL A 25 27.87 11.37 21.23
C VAL A 25 28.23 10.07 20.48
N ALA A 26 28.61 10.16 19.20
CA ALA A 26 29.05 9.00 18.43
C ALA A 26 30.33 8.36 19.01
N LEU A 27 31.29 9.17 19.45
CA LEU A 27 32.52 8.70 20.10
C LEU A 27 32.22 7.99 21.44
N ILE A 28 31.35 8.57 22.27
CA ILE A 28 30.93 7.99 23.54
C ILE A 28 30.22 6.66 23.28
N LEU A 29 29.31 6.61 22.29
CA LEU A 29 28.63 5.37 21.90
C LEU A 29 29.63 4.31 21.43
N LEU A 30 30.64 4.67 20.62
CA LEU A 30 31.68 3.75 20.16
C LEU A 30 32.52 3.19 21.33
N ILE A 31 32.88 4.03 22.30
CA ILE A 31 33.64 3.60 23.49
C ILE A 31 32.79 2.66 24.36
N VAL A 32 31.52 3.02 24.58
CA VAL A 32 30.58 2.25 25.40
C VAL A 32 30.24 0.90 24.75
N LEU A 33 30.06 0.86 23.43
CA LEU A 33 29.80 -0.36 22.66
C LEU A 33 31.01 -1.30 22.58
N ARG A 34 32.23 -0.78 22.77
CA ARG A 34 33.46 -1.60 22.82
C ARG A 34 33.58 -2.41 24.11
N ILE A 35 32.76 -2.12 25.13
CA ILE A 35 32.68 -2.87 26.38
C ILE A 35 31.72 -4.06 26.19
N PRO A 36 32.21 -5.32 26.21
CA PRO A 36 31.41 -6.50 25.87
C PRO A 36 30.15 -6.67 26.72
N ARG A 37 30.22 -6.27 28.00
CA ARG A 37 29.11 -6.34 28.95
C ARG A 37 27.98 -5.36 28.63
N ILE A 38 28.31 -4.18 28.12
CA ILE A 38 27.31 -3.15 27.78
C ILE A 38 26.68 -3.48 26.43
N ASN A 39 27.49 -3.86 25.44
CA ASN A 39 27.00 -4.33 24.15
C ASN A 39 26.00 -5.50 24.30
N ARG A 40 26.31 -6.47 25.17
CA ARG A 40 25.39 -7.59 25.46
C ARG A 40 24.06 -7.12 26.06
N LYS A 41 24.06 -6.14 26.97
CA LYS A 41 22.84 -5.57 27.56
C LYS A 41 22.04 -4.74 26.55
N VAL A 42 22.71 -3.91 25.76
CA VAL A 42 22.07 -3.09 24.71
C VAL A 42 21.46 -4.00 23.64
N SER A 43 22.17 -5.02 23.19
CA SER A 43 21.64 -6.02 22.25
C SER A 43 20.41 -6.73 22.82
N GLN A 44 20.43 -7.14 24.10
CA GLN A 44 19.27 -7.74 24.77
C GLN A 44 18.05 -6.81 24.85
N LEU A 45 18.26 -5.49 24.98
CA LEU A 45 17.18 -4.50 24.98
C LEU A 45 16.67 -4.19 23.56
N MET A 46 17.55 -4.23 22.56
CA MET A 46 17.18 -3.99 21.15
C MET A 46 16.42 -5.16 20.53
N VAL A 47 16.68 -6.40 20.95
CA VAL A 47 15.98 -7.60 20.44
C VAL A 47 14.45 -7.51 20.52
N PRO A 48 13.80 -7.19 21.67
CA PRO A 48 12.35 -7.06 21.74
C PRO A 48 11.83 -5.87 20.92
N LEU A 49 12.59 -4.77 20.83
CA LEU A 49 12.23 -3.61 20.02
C LEU A 49 12.21 -3.96 18.53
N VAL A 50 13.26 -4.60 18.02
CA VAL A 50 13.35 -5.07 16.63
C VAL A 50 12.25 -6.09 16.34
N ARG A 51 11.97 -7.01 17.27
CA ARG A 51 10.92 -8.02 17.12
C ARG A 51 9.51 -7.42 17.11
N TRP A 52 9.29 -6.35 17.90
CA TRP A 52 8.04 -5.60 17.90
C TRP A 52 7.87 -4.82 16.58
N TRP A 53 8.94 -4.15 16.14
CA TRP A 53 8.95 -3.38 14.90
C TRP A 53 8.78 -4.27 13.66
N SER A 54 9.45 -5.43 13.63
CA SER A 54 9.30 -6.41 12.55
C SER A 54 7.90 -7.05 12.53
N ARG A 55 7.26 -7.20 13.69
CA ARG A 55 5.86 -7.64 13.76
C ARG A 55 4.93 -6.57 13.23
N GLY A 56 5.17 -5.29 13.56
CA GLY A 56 4.44 -4.15 12.99
C GLY A 56 4.54 -4.14 11.46
N SER A 57 5.76 -4.22 10.91
CA SER A 57 5.98 -4.22 9.46
C SER A 57 5.34 -5.42 8.75
N LEU A 58 5.29 -6.59 9.40
CA LEU A 58 4.60 -7.76 8.85
C LEU A 58 3.07 -7.59 8.87
N ILE A 59 2.52 -6.96 9.90
CA ILE A 59 1.10 -6.64 10.00
C ILE A 59 0.72 -5.60 8.93
N ASP A 60 1.54 -4.57 8.75
CA ASP A 60 1.31 -3.54 7.73
C ASP A 60 1.36 -4.15 6.31
N GLN A 61 2.32 -5.03 6.03
CA GLN A 61 2.39 -5.76 4.75
C GLN A 61 1.19 -6.68 4.52
N MET A 62 0.70 -7.33 5.58
CA MET A 62 -0.46 -8.21 5.49
C MET A 62 -1.75 -7.40 5.25
N GLN A 63 -1.92 -6.28 5.97
CA GLN A 63 -3.05 -5.37 5.76
C GLN A 63 -3.05 -4.77 4.36
N GLU A 64 -1.90 -4.37 3.83
CA GLU A 64 -1.79 -3.85 2.48
C GLU A 64 -2.13 -4.91 1.43
N ARG A 65 -1.64 -6.15 1.63
CA ARG A 65 -1.99 -7.27 0.76
C ARG A 65 -3.48 -7.59 0.79
N ASP A 66 -4.10 -7.61 1.97
CA ASP A 66 -5.54 -7.88 2.11
C ASP A 66 -6.38 -6.77 1.49
N ARG A 67 -5.94 -5.51 1.63
CA ARG A 67 -6.55 -4.35 0.96
C ARG A 67 -6.49 -4.49 -0.56
N MET A 68 -5.33 -4.84 -1.13
CA MET A 68 -5.19 -5.06 -2.57
C MET A 68 -6.08 -6.21 -3.06
N LEU A 69 -6.18 -7.31 -2.31
CA LEU A 69 -7.07 -8.42 -2.66
C LEU A 69 -8.55 -8.02 -2.65
N LEU A 70 -8.97 -7.20 -1.68
CA LEU A 70 -10.33 -6.67 -1.62
C LEU A 70 -10.62 -5.73 -2.80
N LEU A 71 -9.70 -4.83 -3.12
CA LEU A 71 -9.83 -3.92 -4.27
C LEU A 71 -9.94 -4.70 -5.59
N ARG A 72 -9.13 -5.74 -5.77
CA ARG A 72 -9.23 -6.63 -6.95
C ARG A 72 -10.59 -7.33 -7.03
N ARG A 73 -11.12 -7.82 -5.90
CA ARG A 73 -12.45 -8.46 -5.86
C ARG A 73 -13.57 -7.48 -6.18
N VAL A 74 -13.52 -6.26 -5.65
CA VAL A 74 -14.53 -5.23 -5.95
C VAL A 74 -14.52 -4.90 -7.45
N ARG A 75 -13.34 -4.74 -8.05
CA ARG A 75 -13.20 -4.52 -9.49
C ARG A 75 -13.70 -5.69 -10.34
N ASP A 76 -13.42 -6.94 -9.94
CA ASP A 76 -13.94 -8.12 -10.64
C ASP A 76 -15.49 -8.18 -10.59
N VAL A 77 -16.11 -7.74 -9.49
CA VAL A 77 -17.58 -7.64 -9.39
C VAL A 77 -18.14 -6.62 -10.38
N GLU A 78 -17.49 -5.48 -10.57
CA GLU A 78 -17.93 -4.46 -11.54
C GLU A 78 -17.89 -4.99 -12.98
N ILE A 79 -16.86 -5.77 -13.35
CA ILE A 79 -16.78 -6.43 -14.67
C ILE A 79 -17.92 -7.43 -14.84
N ILE A 80 -18.27 -8.18 -13.78
CA ILE A 80 -19.38 -9.13 -13.79
C ILE A 80 -20.72 -8.39 -13.92
N GLU A 81 -20.91 -7.26 -13.24
CA GLU A 81 -22.12 -6.43 -13.38
C GLU A 81 -22.27 -5.90 -14.80
N ALA A 82 -21.19 -5.38 -15.40
CA ALA A 82 -21.18 -4.94 -16.80
C ALA A 82 -21.59 -6.08 -17.77
N TYR A 83 -21.04 -7.28 -17.56
CA TYR A 83 -21.42 -8.45 -18.35
C TYR A 83 -22.90 -8.80 -18.18
N MET A 84 -23.43 -8.73 -16.96
CA MET A 84 -24.84 -9.03 -16.70
C MET A 84 -25.79 -8.03 -17.38
N ILE A 85 -25.39 -6.77 -17.50
CA ILE A 85 -26.15 -5.75 -18.24
C ILE A 85 -26.16 -6.08 -19.73
N GLU A 86 -25.00 -6.42 -20.30
CA GLU A 86 -24.88 -6.76 -21.71
C GLU A 86 -25.66 -8.04 -22.05
N PHE A 87 -25.57 -9.06 -21.21
CA PHE A 87 -26.34 -10.30 -21.36
C PHE A 87 -27.86 -10.04 -21.29
N ARG A 88 -28.31 -9.15 -20.40
CA ARG A 88 -29.73 -8.77 -20.33
C ARG A 88 -30.18 -8.03 -21.58
N ARG A 89 -29.35 -7.15 -22.12
CA ARG A 89 -29.63 -6.45 -23.38
C ARG A 89 -29.78 -7.44 -24.52
N TRP A 90 -28.81 -8.35 -24.67
CA TRP A 90 -28.90 -9.44 -25.63
C TRP A 90 -30.18 -10.27 -25.45
N ALA A 91 -30.55 -10.64 -24.23
CA ALA A 91 -31.75 -11.44 -23.97
C ALA A 91 -33.06 -10.71 -24.35
N LEU A 92 -33.09 -9.38 -24.19
CA LEU A 92 -34.22 -8.55 -24.64
C LEU A 92 -34.27 -8.48 -26.16
N ASP A 93 -33.16 -8.19 -26.81
CA ASP A 93 -33.06 -8.14 -28.27
C ASP A 93 -33.43 -9.50 -28.87
N ALA A 94 -32.95 -10.58 -28.28
CA ALA A 94 -33.25 -11.93 -28.69
C ALA A 94 -34.74 -12.28 -28.56
N ARG A 95 -35.41 -11.79 -27.50
CA ARG A 95 -36.85 -11.97 -27.33
C ARG A 95 -37.66 -11.17 -28.36
N VAL A 96 -37.22 -9.95 -28.69
CA VAL A 96 -37.87 -9.11 -29.71
C VAL A 96 -37.69 -9.76 -31.09
N GLU A 97 -36.48 -10.19 -31.41
CA GLU A 97 -36.15 -10.76 -32.71
C GLU A 97 -36.77 -12.15 -32.91
N ALA A 98 -36.79 -13.01 -31.88
CA ALA A 98 -37.52 -14.28 -31.91
C ALA A 98 -39.05 -14.08 -32.08
N SER A 99 -39.60 -12.95 -31.61
CA SER A 99 -41.01 -12.63 -31.82
C SER A 99 -41.29 -12.09 -33.22
N ALA A 100 -40.29 -11.54 -33.90
CA ALA A 100 -40.41 -10.88 -35.19
C ALA A 100 -40.04 -11.79 -36.37
N HIS A 101 -39.02 -12.64 -36.22
CA HIS A 101 -38.43 -13.43 -37.30
C HIS A 101 -38.09 -14.83 -36.79
N GLY A 102 -38.53 -15.85 -37.51
CA GLY A 102 -38.33 -17.25 -37.13
C GLY A 102 -36.85 -17.63 -37.05
N PHE A 103 -36.32 -17.56 -35.83
CA PHE A 103 -35.19 -18.33 -35.28
C PHE A 103 -33.87 -18.33 -36.04
N ASP A 104 -33.22 -17.17 -36.13
CA ASP A 104 -31.76 -17.14 -36.15
C ASP A 104 -31.25 -16.06 -35.20
N LEU A 105 -30.79 -16.47 -34.02
CA LEU A 105 -30.28 -15.59 -32.98
C LEU A 105 -28.79 -15.83 -32.82
N VAL A 106 -28.00 -14.77 -32.97
CA VAL A 106 -26.57 -14.81 -32.66
C VAL A 106 -26.41 -15.03 -31.15
N ALA A 107 -25.63 -16.04 -30.75
CA ALA A 107 -25.38 -16.32 -29.34
C ALA A 107 -24.62 -15.15 -28.67
N PRO A 108 -24.87 -14.88 -27.37
CA PRO A 108 -24.13 -13.86 -26.66
C PRO A 108 -22.68 -14.32 -26.45
N PRO A 109 -21.72 -13.38 -26.39
CA PRO A 109 -20.33 -13.70 -26.09
C PRO A 109 -20.20 -14.34 -24.71
N SER A 110 -19.26 -15.27 -24.56
CA SER A 110 -18.96 -15.87 -23.26
C SER A 110 -18.30 -14.84 -22.33
N PHE A 111 -18.45 -15.02 -21.00
CA PHE A 111 -17.83 -14.10 -20.03
C PHE A 111 -16.31 -13.90 -20.24
N PRO A 112 -15.49 -14.93 -20.52
CA PRO A 112 -14.06 -14.73 -20.80
C PRO A 112 -13.79 -13.86 -22.04
N GLU A 113 -14.57 -14.03 -23.10
CA GLU A 113 -14.46 -13.24 -24.34
C GLU A 113 -14.87 -11.79 -24.08
N PHE A 114 -16.00 -11.58 -23.40
CA PHE A 114 -16.46 -10.26 -22.97
C PHE A 114 -15.42 -9.58 -22.09
N LYS A 115 -14.92 -10.25 -21.05
CA LYS A 115 -13.91 -9.70 -20.14
C LYS A 115 -12.66 -9.24 -20.90
N THR A 116 -12.19 -10.05 -21.86
CA THR A 116 -11.01 -9.71 -22.65
C THR A 116 -11.24 -8.50 -23.56
N ALA A 117 -12.42 -8.40 -24.19
CA ALA A 117 -12.79 -7.25 -25.01
C ALA A 117 -12.97 -5.99 -24.16
N TRP A 118 -13.67 -6.11 -23.04
CA TRP A 118 -13.97 -5.01 -22.12
C TRP A 118 -12.70 -4.43 -21.49
N LEU A 119 -11.75 -5.28 -21.07
CA LEU A 119 -10.44 -4.84 -20.55
C LEU A 119 -9.58 -4.15 -21.62
N ARG A 120 -9.75 -4.48 -22.90
CA ARG A 120 -9.08 -3.76 -24.00
C ARG A 120 -9.65 -2.35 -24.17
N GLU A 121 -10.95 -2.18 -23.93
CA GLU A 121 -11.65 -0.90 -23.99
C GLU A 121 -11.42 -0.05 -22.73
N HIS A 122 -11.14 -0.70 -21.59
CA HIS A 122 -10.91 -0.09 -20.28
C HIS A 122 -9.53 -0.49 -19.74
N PRO A 123 -8.42 0.04 -20.30
CA PRO A 123 -7.07 -0.34 -19.91
C PRO A 123 -6.76 -0.04 -18.43
N ASP A 124 -7.39 0.99 -17.86
CA ASP A 124 -7.25 1.40 -16.46
C ASP A 124 -7.75 0.34 -15.45
N TYR A 125 -8.45 -0.68 -15.93
CA TYR A 125 -8.94 -1.81 -15.14
C TYR A 125 -7.97 -2.99 -15.10
N ASP A 126 -6.79 -2.92 -15.73
CA ASP A 126 -5.82 -4.01 -15.74
C ASP A 126 -5.41 -4.38 -14.29
N PRO A 127 -5.73 -5.60 -13.82
CA PRO A 127 -5.38 -6.05 -12.46
C PRO A 127 -3.86 -6.22 -12.24
N LEU A 128 -3.04 -6.03 -13.26
CA LEU A 128 -1.59 -6.10 -13.23
C LEU A 128 -0.90 -4.73 -13.30
N ASP A 129 -1.63 -3.64 -13.49
CA ASP A 129 -1.09 -2.28 -13.58
C ASP A 129 -1.02 -1.58 -12.21
N ASP A 130 -0.70 -2.35 -11.16
CA ASP A 130 -0.17 -1.80 -9.91
C ASP A 130 1.30 -1.43 -10.15
N LYS A 131 1.54 -0.42 -11.00
CA LYS A 131 2.86 0.23 -11.17
C LYS A 131 2.75 1.69 -10.74
N ASP A 132 2.76 1.90 -9.43
CA ASP A 132 3.19 3.16 -8.81
C ASP A 132 3.85 2.86 -7.46
#